data_AF-A0A1V9XG40-F1
#
_entry.id   AF-A0A1V9XG40-F1
#
_cell.length_a   1.000
_cell.length_b   1.000
_cell.length_c   1.000
_cell.angle_alpha   90.00
_cell.angle_beta   90.00
_cell.angle_gamma   90.00
#
_symmetry.space_group_name_H-M   'P 1'
#
loop_
_entity.id
_entity.type
_entity.pdbx_description
1 polymer ?
#
loop_
_entity_poly.entity_id
_entity_poly.type
_entity_poly.pdbx_seq_one_letter_code
_entity_poly.pdbx_strand_id
1 'polypeptide(L)'
;MLITINYLCSSFQNTQLNTTVGYIRARDNPSSYLPVVFEVTVRSQNLEQYQKKSKHLLFYNFTFKGSPKFWIKYVFGPKGVSQGALQLKESLDYEAQNVYYVQVAAINTWTDREVDTRNIIVLSMCIVVEDAPDTPPHFVGVPPVVVVNDNTKMVSC
;
A
#
# COMPACT_ATOMS: atom_id res chain seq x y z
N MET A 1 -16.44 -12.92 -18.05
CA MET A 1 -15.71 -11.64 -17.94
C MET A 1 -14.42 -11.92 -17.19
N LEU A 2 -13.25 -11.56 -17.73
CA LEU A 2 -11.95 -11.76 -17.07
C LEU A 2 -11.23 -10.42 -17.04
N ILE A 3 -11.31 -9.72 -15.90
CA ILE A 3 -10.52 -8.52 -15.68
C ILE A 3 -9.16 -8.97 -15.13
N THR A 4 -8.08 -8.70 -15.85
CA THR A 4 -6.71 -9.01 -15.39
C THR A 4 -6.07 -7.74 -14.87
N ILE A 5 -5.50 -7.80 -13.67
CA ILE A 5 -4.77 -6.68 -13.04
C ILE A 5 -3.30 -7.05 -12.86
N ASN A 6 -2.39 -6.24 -13.42
CA ASN A 6 -0.94 -6.36 -13.25
C ASN A 6 -0.43 -5.16 -12.44
N TYR A 7 0.53 -5.38 -11.53
CA TYR A 7 1.15 -4.32 -10.72
C TYR A 7 2.61 -4.63 -10.36
N LEU A 8 3.38 -3.58 -10.10
CA LEU A 8 4.71 -3.56 -9.45
C LEU A 8 4.68 -2.38 -8.49
N CYS A 9 5.08 -2.57 -7.22
CA CYS A 9 4.95 -1.52 -6.22
C CYS A 9 6.07 -1.61 -5.17
N SER A 10 6.84 -0.53 -5.03
CA SER A 10 7.69 -0.22 -3.88
C SER A 10 7.68 1.31 -3.70
N SER A 11 7.74 1.78 -2.45
CA SER A 11 7.74 3.23 -2.14
C SER A 11 8.78 3.57 -1.09
N PHE A 12 9.49 4.68 -1.29
CA PHE A 12 10.44 5.22 -0.32
C PHE A 12 9.73 6.18 0.65
N GLN A 13 10.15 6.20 1.93
CA GLN A 13 9.62 7.14 2.94
C GLN A 13 9.67 8.60 2.49
N ASN A 14 10.77 9.01 1.84
CA ASN A 14 10.99 10.37 1.34
C ASN A 14 10.44 10.63 -0.08
N THR A 15 9.44 9.85 -0.52
CA THR A 15 8.82 10.03 -1.83
C THR A 15 8.02 11.33 -1.88
N GLN A 16 8.20 12.12 -2.94
CA GLN A 16 7.45 13.37 -3.14
C GLN A 16 5.95 13.10 -3.33
N LEU A 17 5.10 14.05 -2.91
CA LEU A 17 3.67 13.98 -3.15
C LEU A 17 3.36 13.88 -4.66
N ASN A 18 2.28 13.19 -5.00
CA ASN A 18 1.84 12.87 -6.37
C ASN A 18 2.80 12.01 -7.19
N THR A 19 3.85 11.46 -6.56
CA THR A 19 4.69 10.45 -7.21
C THR A 19 3.87 9.19 -7.47
N THR A 20 4.00 8.63 -8.67
CA THR A 20 3.39 7.37 -9.04
C THR A 20 4.15 6.22 -8.40
N VAL A 21 3.47 5.48 -7.54
CA VAL A 21 4.01 4.31 -6.82
C VAL A 21 3.87 3.04 -7.66
N GLY A 22 2.87 3.00 -8.54
CA GLY A 22 2.65 1.88 -9.44
C GLY A 22 1.54 2.15 -10.44
N TYR A 23 1.44 1.28 -11.44
CA TYR A 23 0.36 1.29 -12.40
C TYR A 23 -0.55 0.09 -12.21
N ILE A 24 -1.83 0.33 -12.42
CA ILE A 24 -2.88 -0.67 -12.35
C ILE A 24 -3.57 -0.64 -13.70
N ARG A 25 -3.76 -1.82 -14.30
CA ARG A 25 -4.44 -1.97 -15.58
C ARG A 25 -5.61 -2.90 -15.39
N ALA A 26 -6.75 -2.55 -15.94
CA ALA A 26 -7.90 -3.42 -16.05
C ALA A 26 -8.36 -3.46 -17.51
N ARG A 27 -8.78 -4.62 -17.93
CA ARG A 27 -9.33 -4.86 -19.26
C ARG A 27 -10.67 -5.55 -19.06
N ASP A 28 -11.72 -5.04 -19.68
CA ASP A 28 -12.98 -5.75 -19.79
C ASP A 28 -12.89 -6.79 -20.92
N ASN A 29 -13.89 -7.66 -21.10
CA ASN A 29 -13.99 -8.62 -22.20
C ASN A 29 -13.52 -7.98 -23.52
N PRO A 30 -12.68 -8.63 -24.37
CA PRO A 30 -12.15 -8.01 -25.59
C PRO A 30 -13.20 -7.45 -26.57
N SER A 31 -14.45 -7.93 -26.48
CA SER A 31 -15.59 -7.44 -27.26
C SER A 31 -16.30 -6.23 -26.65
N SER A 32 -15.92 -5.80 -25.44
CA SER A 32 -16.50 -4.68 -24.70
C SER A 32 -15.70 -3.41 -24.96
N TYR A 33 -16.41 -2.32 -25.29
CA TYR A 33 -15.84 -0.98 -25.47
C TYR A 33 -15.98 -0.10 -24.23
N LEU A 34 -16.51 -0.66 -23.14
CA LEU A 34 -16.88 0.09 -21.96
C LEU A 34 -15.63 0.39 -21.11
N PRO A 35 -15.47 1.63 -20.62
CA PRO A 35 -14.38 1.95 -19.72
C PRO A 35 -14.59 1.27 -18.36
N VAL A 36 -13.47 0.91 -17.73
CA VAL A 36 -13.42 0.35 -16.38
C VAL A 36 -13.02 1.44 -15.39
N VAL A 37 -13.80 1.55 -14.33
CA VAL A 37 -13.62 2.47 -13.21
C VAL A 37 -12.81 1.76 -12.13
N PHE A 38 -11.76 2.39 -11.64
CA PHE A 38 -11.01 1.99 -10.45
C PHE A 38 -11.49 2.71 -9.20
N GLU A 39 -11.70 1.95 -8.13
CA GLU A 39 -11.88 2.46 -6.78
C GLU A 39 -10.80 1.87 -5.87
N VAL A 40 -10.14 2.72 -5.08
CA VAL A 40 -9.08 2.31 -4.16
C VAL A 40 -9.56 2.41 -2.72
N THR A 41 -9.29 1.35 -1.96
CA THR A 41 -9.45 1.31 -0.51
C THR A 41 -8.14 0.90 0.11
N VAL A 42 -7.67 1.64 1.11
CA VAL A 42 -6.44 1.32 1.83
C VAL A 42 -6.74 1.04 3.29
N ARG A 43 -6.13 -0.03 3.80
CA ARG A 43 -6.11 -0.36 5.22
C ARG A 43 -4.66 -0.29 5.70
N SER A 44 -4.39 0.57 6.65
CA SER A 44 -3.11 0.62 7.37
C SER A 44 -3.09 -0.51 8.40
N GLN A 45 -2.09 -1.39 8.35
CA GLN A 45 -1.87 -2.42 9.37
C GLN A 45 -0.37 -2.65 9.56
N ASN A 46 0.07 -2.83 10.80
CA ASN A 46 1.48 -2.98 11.15
C ASN A 46 2.04 -4.38 10.76
N LEU A 47 3.31 -4.46 10.33
CA LEU A 47 3.96 -5.70 9.85
C LEU A 47 3.88 -6.87 10.84
N GLU A 48 3.99 -6.59 12.15
CA GLU A 48 3.94 -7.62 13.19
C GLU A 48 2.58 -8.34 13.27
N GLN A 49 1.50 -7.68 12.83
CA GLN A 49 0.16 -8.29 12.79
C GLN A 49 -0.06 -9.19 11.55
N TYR A 50 0.75 -9.02 10.51
CA TYR A 50 0.66 -9.79 9.26
C TYR A 50 1.14 -11.23 9.43
N GLN A 51 2.26 -11.45 10.11
CA GLN A 51 2.81 -12.79 10.32
C GLN A 51 1.88 -13.70 11.15
N LYS A 52 0.98 -13.11 11.94
CA LYS A 52 0.07 -13.84 12.83
C LYS A 52 -1.25 -14.25 12.17
N LYS A 53 -1.61 -13.69 11.00
CA LYS A 53 -2.89 -13.96 10.33
C LYS A 53 -2.73 -15.03 9.24
N SER A 54 -3.01 -16.28 9.64
CA SER A 54 -3.10 -17.47 8.79
C SER A 54 -4.06 -17.29 7.61
N LYS A 55 -3.80 -18.07 6.54
CA LYS A 55 -4.37 -18.13 5.18
C LYS A 55 -5.89 -18.36 5.08
N HIS A 56 -6.71 -17.72 5.90
CA HIS A 56 -8.14 -17.66 5.63
C HIS A 56 -8.41 -16.52 4.65
N LEU A 57 -8.96 -16.87 3.48
CA LEU A 57 -9.57 -15.92 2.55
C LEU A 57 -10.65 -15.16 3.31
N LEU A 58 -10.28 -13.98 3.78
CA LEU A 58 -11.19 -13.08 4.44
C LEU A 58 -12.01 -12.38 3.37
N PHE A 59 -13.21 -12.91 3.12
CA PHE A 59 -14.26 -12.18 2.42
C PHE A 59 -14.72 -11.06 3.35
N TYR A 60 -14.10 -9.89 3.21
CA TYR A 60 -14.50 -8.70 3.94
C TYR A 60 -15.61 -7.98 3.16
N ASN A 61 -16.68 -7.58 3.86
CA ASN A 61 -17.67 -6.65 3.32
C ASN A 61 -16.96 -5.38 2.82
N PHE A 62 -17.24 -4.98 1.57
CA PHE A 62 -16.62 -3.85 0.91
C PHE A 62 -17.25 -2.53 1.37
N THR A 63 -16.42 -1.55 1.74
CA THR A 63 -16.85 -0.17 1.95
C THR A 63 -15.80 0.75 1.35
N PHE A 64 -16.10 1.30 0.17
CA PHE A 64 -15.21 2.19 -0.56
C PHE A 64 -15.23 3.57 0.08
N LYS A 65 -14.38 3.78 1.09
CA LYS A 65 -14.21 5.09 1.77
C LYS A 65 -13.05 5.92 1.22
N GLY A 66 -12.43 5.47 0.13
CA GLY A 66 -11.19 6.04 -0.38
C GLY A 66 -9.98 5.67 0.49
N SER A 67 -8.86 6.34 0.24
CA SER A 67 -7.61 6.16 0.99
C SER A 67 -7.06 7.53 1.42
N PRO A 68 -6.57 7.65 2.66
CA PRO A 68 -5.95 8.89 3.13
C PRO A 68 -4.58 9.12 2.48
N LYS A 69 -3.80 8.05 2.27
CA LYS A 69 -2.40 8.14 1.82
C LYS A 69 -2.19 7.98 0.32
N PHE A 70 -3.13 7.34 -0.37
CA PHE A 70 -3.00 7.01 -1.79
C PHE A 70 -4.25 7.38 -2.55
N TRP A 71 -4.11 7.71 -3.82
CA TRP A 71 -5.23 7.91 -4.73
C TRP A 71 -4.91 7.35 -6.10
N ILE A 72 -5.93 7.13 -6.93
CA ILE A 72 -5.73 6.70 -8.31
C ILE A 72 -6.02 7.86 -9.24
N LYS A 73 -5.01 8.23 -10.02
CA LYS A 73 -5.16 9.09 -11.18
C LYS A 73 -5.48 8.23 -12.39
N TYR A 74 -6.62 8.49 -13.04
CA TYR A 74 -6.93 7.82 -14.29
C TYR A 74 -5.96 8.22 -15.40
N VAL A 75 -5.43 7.21 -16.08
CA VAL A 75 -4.60 7.35 -17.27
C VAL A 75 -5.41 6.76 -18.42
N PHE A 76 -5.65 7.56 -19.46
CA PHE A 76 -6.38 7.10 -20.63
C PHE A 76 -5.69 5.86 -21.22
N GLY A 77 -6.44 4.77 -21.37
CA GLY A 77 -5.97 3.53 -21.95
C GLY A 77 -6.52 3.32 -23.37
N PRO A 78 -5.93 2.39 -24.15
CA PRO A 78 -6.49 2.01 -25.44
C PRO A 78 -7.92 1.43 -25.27
N LYS A 79 -8.72 1.41 -26.34
CA LYS A 79 -10.13 0.94 -26.31
C LYS A 79 -10.28 -0.38 -25.52
N GLY A 80 -11.24 -0.42 -24.60
CA GLY A 80 -11.52 -1.59 -23.74
C GLY A 80 -10.51 -1.82 -22.60
N VAL A 81 -9.56 -0.92 -22.41
CA VAL A 81 -8.56 -0.97 -21.34
C VAL A 81 -8.56 0.35 -20.59
N SER A 82 -8.65 0.25 -19.27
CA SER A 82 -8.44 1.39 -18.38
C SER A 82 -7.13 1.21 -17.63
N GLN A 83 -6.42 2.31 -17.43
CA GLN A 83 -5.20 2.34 -16.63
C GLN A 83 -5.34 3.39 -15.53
N GLY A 84 -4.84 3.06 -14.35
CA GLY A 84 -4.75 3.95 -13.20
C GLY A 84 -3.30 4.05 -12.76
N ALA A 85 -2.83 5.27 -12.50
CA ALA A 85 -1.59 5.50 -11.77
C ALA A 85 -1.93 5.65 -10.29
N LEU A 86 -1.43 4.76 -9.46
CA LEU A 86 -1.53 4.90 -8.02
C LEU A 86 -0.51 5.95 -7.57
N GLN A 87 -0.99 7.02 -6.97
CA GLN A 87 -0.17 8.15 -6.58
C GLN A 87 -0.22 8.37 -5.08
N LEU A 88 0.92 8.81 -4.55
CA LEU A 88 1.04 9.21 -3.16
C LEU A 88 0.30 10.52 -2.93
N LYS A 89 -0.61 10.54 -1.95
CA LYS A 89 -1.40 11.73 -1.59
C LYS A 89 -0.78 12.51 -0.44
N GLU A 90 -0.15 11.81 0.50
CA GLU A 90 0.46 12.37 1.70
C GLU A 90 1.80 11.68 1.97
N SER A 91 2.68 12.30 2.77
CA SER A 91 3.97 11.71 3.13
C SER A 91 3.81 10.36 3.84
N LEU A 92 4.83 9.51 3.63
CA LEU A 92 5.02 8.23 4.28
C LEU A 92 6.02 8.41 5.43
N ASP A 93 5.85 7.61 6.47
CA ASP A 93 6.67 7.62 7.68
C ASP A 93 6.82 6.14 8.08
N TYR A 94 8.06 5.63 8.03
CA TYR A 94 8.35 4.22 8.24
C TYR A 94 8.13 3.83 9.70
N GLU A 95 8.56 4.68 10.61
CA GLU A 95 8.45 4.56 12.07
C GLU A 95 6.98 4.48 12.50
N ALA A 96 6.11 5.27 11.85
CA ALA A 96 4.68 5.23 12.11
C ALA A 96 3.99 4.03 11.44
N GLN A 97 4.27 3.79 10.15
CA GLN A 97 3.58 2.77 9.36
C GLN A 97 4.41 2.31 8.15
N ASN A 98 5.03 1.13 8.28
CA ASN A 98 5.89 0.52 7.27
C ASN A 98 5.15 -0.25 6.16
N VAL A 99 3.89 -0.63 6.36
CA VAL A 99 3.11 -1.40 5.37
C VAL A 99 1.68 -0.89 5.19
N TYR A 100 1.24 -0.82 3.93
CA TYR A 100 -0.14 -0.50 3.57
C TYR A 100 -0.76 -1.62 2.75
N TYR A 101 -1.90 -2.13 3.20
CA TYR A 101 -2.70 -3.08 2.44
C TYR A 101 -3.68 -2.31 1.57
N VAL A 102 -3.50 -2.44 0.26
CA VAL A 102 -4.29 -1.71 -0.72
C VAL A 102 -5.17 -2.70 -1.47
N GLN A 103 -6.46 -2.39 -1.54
CA GLN A 103 -7.42 -3.10 -2.35
C GLN A 103 -7.91 -2.17 -3.44
N VAL A 104 -7.80 -2.62 -4.69
CA VAL A 104 -8.25 -1.88 -5.85
C VAL A 104 -9.36 -2.67 -6.51
N ALA A 105 -10.55 -2.08 -6.55
CA ALA A 105 -11.66 -2.63 -7.30
C ALA A 105 -11.67 -2.03 -8.71
N ALA A 106 -11.83 -2.89 -9.71
CA ALA A 106 -12.09 -2.52 -11.08
C ALA A 106 -13.54 -2.88 -11.41
N ILE A 107 -14.32 -1.88 -11.81
CA ILE A 107 -15.78 -1.92 -11.93
C ILE A 107 -16.15 -1.42 -13.32
N ASN A 108 -16.98 -2.17 -14.05
CA ASN A 108 -17.51 -1.66 -15.33
C ASN A 108 -18.49 -0.50 -15.07
N THR A 109 -18.44 0.54 -15.90
CA THR A 109 -19.25 1.78 -15.78
C THR A 109 -20.77 1.58 -15.70
N TRP A 110 -21.31 0.48 -16.26
CA TRP A 110 -22.75 0.17 -16.20
C TRP A 110 -23.13 -0.88 -15.14
N THR A 111 -22.23 -1.18 -14.20
CA THR A 111 -22.50 -2.18 -13.16
C THR A 111 -23.34 -1.60 -12.04
N ASP A 112 -24.50 -2.20 -11.79
CA ASP A 112 -25.22 -2.00 -10.54
C ASP A 112 -24.52 -2.77 -9.42
N ARG A 113 -24.01 -2.05 -8.41
CA ARG A 113 -23.20 -2.64 -7.33
C ARG A 113 -24.02 -3.44 -6.33
N GLU A 114 -25.32 -3.18 -6.24
CA GLU A 114 -26.22 -3.88 -5.32
C GLU A 114 -26.74 -5.18 -5.91
N VAL A 115 -26.78 -5.26 -7.25
CA VAL A 115 -27.44 -6.35 -7.97
C VAL A 115 -26.47 -7.20 -8.81
N ASP A 116 -25.40 -6.61 -9.37
CA ASP A 116 -24.49 -7.30 -10.30
C ASP A 116 -23.01 -7.21 -9.88
N THR A 117 -22.64 -7.93 -8.82
CA THR A 117 -21.26 -8.00 -8.33
C THR A 117 -20.31 -8.75 -9.28
N ARG A 118 -20.83 -9.44 -10.30
CA ARG A 118 -20.01 -10.22 -11.27
C ARG A 118 -19.15 -9.34 -12.17
N ASN A 119 -19.50 -8.06 -12.31
CA ASN A 119 -18.75 -7.11 -13.13
C ASN A 119 -17.71 -6.30 -12.31
N ILE A 120 -17.38 -6.81 -11.12
CA ILE A 120 -16.39 -6.24 -10.21
C ILE A 120 -15.28 -7.25 -10.02
N ILE A 121 -14.03 -6.82 -10.15
CA ILE A 121 -12.87 -7.58 -9.66
C ILE A 121 -12.13 -6.76 -8.62
N VAL A 122 -11.51 -7.43 -7.65
CA VAL A 122 -10.69 -6.79 -6.63
C VAL A 122 -9.28 -7.37 -6.68
N LEU A 123 -8.29 -6.49 -6.78
CA LEU A 123 -6.89 -6.81 -6.54
C LEU A 123 -6.52 -6.40 -5.12
N SER A 124 -5.92 -7.33 -4.36
CA SER A 124 -5.24 -7.01 -3.11
C SER A 124 -3.73 -6.93 -3.34
N MET A 125 -3.09 -5.87 -2.86
CA MET A 125 -1.65 -5.65 -2.95
C MET A 125 -1.11 -5.04 -1.66
N CYS A 126 0.20 -5.13 -1.50
CA CYS A 126 0.92 -4.58 -0.36
C CYS A 126 1.88 -3.49 -0.86
N ILE A 127 1.91 -2.36 -0.17
CA ILE A 127 2.92 -1.31 -0.36
C ILE A 127 3.82 -1.33 0.86
N VAL A 128 5.10 -1.60 0.63
CA VAL A 128 6.12 -1.55 1.67
C VAL A 128 6.80 -0.19 1.57
N VAL A 129 6.90 0.48 2.72
CA VAL A 129 7.70 1.69 2.88
C VAL A 129 9.13 1.26 3.17
N GLU A 130 10.06 1.75 2.35
CA GLU A 130 11.48 1.59 2.61
C GLU A 130 11.94 2.65 3.62
N ASP A 131 12.59 2.16 4.68
CA ASP A 131 13.20 2.94 5.76
C ASP A 131 14.27 3.89 5.21
N ALA A 132 14.20 5.15 5.61
CA ALA A 132 15.22 6.14 5.36
C ALA A 132 15.87 6.54 6.69
N PRO A 133 17.21 6.74 6.77
CA PRO A 133 17.88 7.07 8.02
C PRO A 133 17.58 8.53 8.45
N ASP A 134 16.38 8.76 9.00
CA ASP A 134 15.88 10.06 9.47
C ASP A 134 15.77 10.14 11.00
N THR A 135 15.79 9.01 11.68
CA THR A 135 15.73 8.91 13.14
C THR A 135 17.12 8.69 13.75
N PRO A 136 17.65 9.63 14.56
CA PRO A 136 18.97 9.46 15.17
C PRO A 136 18.95 8.40 16.28
N PRO A 137 20.10 7.74 16.55
CA PRO A 137 20.20 6.81 17.66
C PRO A 137 19.99 7.53 19.00
N HIS A 138 19.33 6.86 19.94
CA HIS A 138 19.19 7.32 21.32
C HIS A 138 19.81 6.32 22.29
N PHE A 139 20.33 6.81 23.41
CA PHE A 139 20.91 5.96 24.44
C PHE A 139 19.80 5.24 25.23
N VAL A 140 19.94 3.92 25.38
CA VAL A 140 19.04 3.10 26.19
C VAL A 140 19.79 2.61 27.42
N GLY A 141 19.27 2.88 28.62
CA GLY A 141 19.78 2.28 29.86
C GLY A 141 21.18 2.73 30.29
N VAL A 142 21.64 3.91 29.86
CA VAL A 142 22.93 4.44 30.31
C VAL A 142 22.78 5.04 31.71
N PRO A 143 23.46 4.48 32.74
CA PRO A 143 23.46 5.11 34.06
C PRO A 143 24.15 6.47 33.96
N PRO A 144 23.58 7.55 34.53
CA PRO A 144 24.17 8.90 34.43
C PRO A 144 25.51 9.01 35.14
N VAL A 145 25.83 8.05 36.01
CA VAL A 145 27.09 7.98 36.75
C VAL A 145 27.60 6.54 36.73
N VAL A 146 28.83 6.36 36.26
CA VAL A 146 29.57 5.11 36.39
C VAL A 146 30.63 5.31 37.47
N VAL A 147 30.52 4.56 38.57
CA VAL A 147 31.55 4.57 39.62
C VAL A 147 32.69 3.64 39.18
N VAL A 148 33.90 4.19 39.09
CA VAL A 148 35.11 3.47 38.67
C VAL A 148 36.10 3.46 39.83
N ASN A 149 36.69 2.31 40.13
CA ASN A 149 37.70 2.17 41.18
C ASN A 149 39.13 2.27 40.63
N ASP A 150 40.10 2.59 41.47
CA ASP A 150 41.53 2.71 41.15
C ASP A 150 42.16 1.43 40.54
N ASN A 151 41.64 0.26 40.90
CA ASN A 151 42.07 -1.03 40.37
C ASN A 151 41.39 -1.44 39.03
N THR A 152 40.57 -0.57 38.45
CA THR A 152 39.86 -0.90 37.19
C THR A 152 40.85 -0.94 36.03
N LYS A 153 41.06 -2.13 35.46
CA LYS A 153 41.96 -2.31 34.32
C LYS A 153 41.32 -1.81 33.04
N MET A 154 42.08 -1.08 32.23
CA MET A 154 41.70 -0.83 30.84
C MET A 154 41.62 -2.17 30.10
N VAL A 155 40.44 -2.47 29.57
CA VAL A 155 40.28 -3.52 28.57
C VAL A 155 40.32 -2.82 27.23
N SER A 156 41.39 -3.04 26.45
CA SER A 156 41.41 -2.59 25.05
C SER A 156 40.48 -3.49 24.25
N CYS A 157 39.49 -2.90 23.59
CA CYS A 157 38.68 -3.58 22.59
C CYS A 157 39.43 -3.73 21.27
#